data_AF-A0A7W0U338-F1
#
_entry.id   AF-A0A7W0U338-F1
#
_cell.length_a   1.000
_cell.length_b   1.000
_cell.length_c   1.000
_cell.angle_alpha   90.00
_cell.angle_beta   90.00
_cell.angle_gamma   90.00
#
_symmetry.space_group_name_H-M   'P 1'
#
loop_
_entity.id
_entity.type
_entity.pdbx_description
1 polymer ?
#
loop_
_entity_poly.entity_id
_entity_poly.type
_entity_poly.pdbx_seq_one_letter_code
_entity_poly.pdbx_strand_id
1 'polypeptide(L)'
;MASPVEDVPVGSDLREALRRLTVDRDGDEFIIARSDLDLYVAVPRPGAVLIEALRDGASLAAATEQASDAAGEEVDATDFLTGLGEAGLLDNADGAGTVTGTRIGWVERIPRAVVRPLFGRIAWAIYVAAALTAVFLLLFRPDLRPLFDDIWFLSDPIWSLLALFAMSMIIAGGHECWHWLAGRALGVPARFRVSRRGVFVVFESDLSPLVTLPRRARYSPMLAGLAFDIVLLAAALLLRLGYREEVLGVPPAFDRFLGALIFGQLVVVAWQVSGVAFRSDSYAVLANALGCHNLYRATALTVKRGLWRLHGGEAKELAGIGSRDRSVANWFWLVYVAGGFLMFWVLFSYLIPFSYGMISWVGPNITALAADTFVFWQSLALVALLLAQFAVVPLIARRERRQGRRAAPTPTVSPETGPVRSPDSTAWRVIFAVLAIFTLAYAGNDLKKYVGASTDATATNLAAAAEDDSCLPGQQVTILDFPHVSARAAADAVYNSNPPTSGAHYGAAVAPGIYSKHLPAGLSVHAMEHGRVVIHYRPDTPADIVRELESIAKRYARDTVLHPNPEIDTQIALTAWGRIDTLERYDEERIVTFVDTLRNRYNHHSTIEPDECSAGR
;
A
#
# COMPACT_ATOMS: atom_id res chain seq x y z
N MET A 1 57.77 -13.26 -29.84
CA MET A 1 58.25 -12.27 -28.86
C MET A 1 57.05 -11.40 -28.51
N ALA A 2 56.39 -11.67 -27.39
CA ALA A 2 55.35 -10.79 -26.87
C ALA A 2 56.06 -9.56 -26.28
N SER A 3 55.63 -8.37 -26.69
CA SER A 3 56.14 -7.12 -26.13
C SER A 3 55.90 -7.10 -24.61
N PRO A 4 56.84 -6.57 -23.81
CA PRO A 4 56.61 -6.40 -22.38
C PRO A 4 55.43 -5.43 -22.21
N VAL A 5 54.41 -5.85 -21.47
CA VAL A 5 53.32 -4.97 -21.03
C VAL A 5 54.00 -3.85 -20.25
N GLU A 6 53.97 -2.62 -20.77
CA GLU A 6 54.48 -1.46 -20.05
C GLU A 6 53.76 -1.37 -18.71
N ASP A 7 54.55 -1.35 -17.64
CA ASP A 7 54.09 -1.31 -16.26
C ASP A 7 53.59 0.11 -15.96
N VAL A 8 52.40 0.45 -16.46
CA VAL A 8 51.82 1.79 -16.32
C VAL A 8 51.52 2.03 -14.83
N PRO A 9 52.17 3.02 -14.19
CA PRO A 9 51.88 3.36 -12.82
C PRO A 9 50.44 3.86 -12.71
N VAL A 10 49.69 3.34 -11.72
CA VAL A 10 48.36 3.85 -11.40
C VAL A 10 48.44 5.35 -11.13
N GLY A 11 47.65 6.16 -11.85
CA GLY A 11 47.64 7.62 -11.75
C GLY A 11 47.34 8.12 -10.32
N SER A 12 47.86 9.29 -9.95
CA SER A 12 47.71 9.87 -8.60
C SER A 12 46.26 9.99 -8.15
N ASP A 13 45.37 10.35 -9.07
CA ASP A 13 43.96 10.63 -8.80
C ASP A 13 43.19 9.34 -8.49
N LEU A 14 43.49 8.26 -9.22
CA LEU A 14 42.93 6.94 -8.95
C LEU A 14 43.44 6.38 -7.61
N ARG A 15 44.73 6.56 -7.27
CA ARG A 15 45.23 6.14 -5.94
C ARG A 15 44.53 6.87 -4.80
N GLU A 16 44.31 8.17 -4.96
CA GLU A 16 43.62 8.98 -3.95
C GLU A 16 42.15 8.56 -3.81
N ALA A 17 41.47 8.25 -4.91
CA ALA A 17 40.12 7.69 -4.90
C ALA A 17 40.08 6.31 -4.20
N LEU A 18 41.01 5.41 -4.53
CA LEU A 18 41.10 4.07 -3.94
C LEU A 18 41.41 4.08 -2.43
N ARG A 19 42.19 5.05 -1.95
CA ARG A 19 42.48 5.22 -0.50
C ARG A 19 41.24 5.53 0.34
N ARG A 20 40.20 6.11 -0.28
CA ARG A 20 38.93 6.43 0.38
C ARG A 20 37.99 5.23 0.45
N LEU A 21 38.33 4.14 -0.23
CA LEU A 21 37.56 2.90 -0.22
C LEU A 21 37.97 2.02 0.98
N THR A 22 36.97 1.55 1.71
CA THR A 22 37.11 0.48 2.71
C THR A 22 36.65 -0.83 2.10
N VAL A 23 37.44 -1.88 2.28
CA VAL A 23 37.13 -3.24 1.80
C VAL A 23 36.91 -4.11 3.02
N ASP A 24 35.70 -4.64 3.15
CA ASP A 24 35.32 -5.53 4.25
C ASP A 24 34.83 -6.88 3.70
N ARG A 25 35.21 -7.98 4.35
CA ARG A 25 34.78 -9.32 3.96
C ARG A 25 33.35 -9.60 4.45
N ASP A 26 32.48 -10.06 3.55
CA ASP A 26 31.09 -10.44 3.86
C ASP A 26 30.76 -11.87 3.38
N GLY A 27 31.22 -12.87 4.15
CA GLY A 27 31.05 -14.29 3.78
C GLY A 27 32.00 -14.70 2.65
N ASP A 28 31.43 -15.11 1.50
CA ASP A 28 32.16 -15.49 0.29
C ASP A 28 32.41 -14.30 -0.66
N GLU A 29 31.74 -13.17 -0.42
CA GLU A 29 31.87 -11.90 -1.15
C GLU A 29 32.54 -10.83 -0.28
N PHE A 30 32.94 -9.73 -0.90
CA PHE A 30 33.57 -8.58 -0.27
C PHE A 30 32.75 -7.32 -0.55
N ILE A 31 32.71 -6.38 0.38
CA ILE A 31 32.01 -5.11 0.22
C ILE A 31 33.06 -4.01 0.10
N ILE A 32 33.03 -3.31 -1.03
CA ILE A 32 33.76 -2.07 -1.24
C ILE A 32 32.84 -0.92 -0.86
N ALA A 33 33.28 -0.11 0.09
CA ALA A 33 32.49 0.94 0.68
C ALA A 33 33.20 2.28 0.58
N ARG A 34 32.44 3.32 0.24
CA ARG A 34 32.88 4.71 0.25
C ARG A 34 32.03 5.50 1.24
N SER A 35 32.56 5.61 2.47
CA SER A 35 31.82 6.10 3.63
C SER A 35 31.49 7.60 3.60
N ASP A 36 32.22 8.41 2.82
CA ASP A 36 31.94 9.84 2.62
C ASP A 36 30.71 10.08 1.74
N LEU A 37 30.45 9.17 0.78
CA LEU A 37 29.35 9.28 -0.19
C LEU A 37 28.18 8.31 0.09
N ASP A 38 28.26 7.50 1.14
CA ASP A 38 27.28 6.44 1.46
C ASP A 38 27.04 5.46 0.28
N LEU A 39 28.10 5.16 -0.48
CA LEU A 39 28.07 4.22 -1.60
C LEU A 39 28.72 2.89 -1.22
N TYR A 40 28.04 1.78 -1.52
CA TYR A 40 28.47 0.43 -1.14
C TYR A 40 28.21 -0.55 -2.29
N VAL A 41 29.23 -1.33 -2.68
CA VAL A 41 29.15 -2.31 -3.76
C VAL A 41 29.69 -3.66 -3.27
N ALA A 42 28.90 -4.71 -3.45
CA ALA A 42 29.36 -6.08 -3.21
C ALA A 42 30.12 -6.59 -4.43
N VAL A 43 31.30 -7.15 -4.21
CA VAL A 43 32.22 -7.66 -5.23
C VAL A 43 32.71 -9.06 -4.88
N PRO A 44 32.99 -9.91 -5.88
CA PRO A 44 33.67 -11.18 -5.67
C PRO A 44 35.08 -11.01 -5.09
N ARG A 45 35.64 -12.08 -4.50
CA ARG A 45 37.00 -12.10 -3.93
C ARG A 45 38.09 -11.53 -4.87
N PRO A 46 38.13 -11.85 -6.18
CA PRO A 46 39.10 -11.28 -7.10
C PRO A 46 39.09 -9.74 -7.15
N GLY A 47 37.89 -9.13 -7.13
CA GLY A 47 37.74 -7.68 -7.16
C GLY A 47 38.26 -7.00 -5.88
N ALA A 48 38.13 -7.66 -4.72
CA ALA A 48 38.69 -7.16 -3.47
C ALA A 48 40.22 -7.25 -3.45
N VAL A 49 40.79 -8.37 -3.92
CA VAL A 49 42.24 -8.56 -4.03
C VAL A 49 42.86 -7.52 -4.96
N LEU A 50 42.21 -7.23 -6.09
CA LEU A 50 42.63 -6.18 -7.02
C LEU A 50 42.74 -4.81 -6.32
N ILE A 51 41.71 -4.42 -5.56
CA ILE A 51 41.65 -3.11 -4.89
C ILE A 51 42.65 -3.02 -3.75
N GLU A 52 42.82 -4.07 -2.96
CA GLU A 52 43.83 -4.13 -1.89
C GLU A 52 45.25 -4.02 -2.46
N ALA A 53 45.56 -4.78 -3.52
CA ALA A 53 46.86 -4.72 -4.19
C ALA A 53 47.17 -3.33 -4.77
N LEU A 54 46.18 -2.69 -5.42
CA LEU A 54 46.32 -1.32 -5.93
C LEU A 54 46.50 -0.30 -4.81
N ARG A 55 45.81 -0.48 -3.66
CA ARG A 55 45.94 0.39 -2.48
C ARG A 55 47.31 0.27 -1.82
N ASP A 56 47.87 -0.93 -1.81
CA ASP A 56 49.20 -1.24 -1.29
C ASP A 56 50.33 -0.78 -2.24
N GLY A 57 49.96 -0.23 -3.40
CA GLY A 57 50.86 0.44 -4.32
C GLY A 57 51.36 -0.43 -5.48
N ALA A 58 50.77 -1.61 -5.68
CA ALA A 58 51.06 -2.44 -6.86
C ALA A 58 50.68 -1.72 -8.16
N SER A 59 51.36 -2.08 -9.25
CA SER A 59 50.95 -1.64 -10.59
C SER A 59 49.66 -2.32 -11.01
N LEU A 60 48.98 -1.75 -12.02
CA LEU A 60 47.74 -2.35 -12.54
C LEU A 60 47.99 -3.77 -13.06
N ALA A 61 49.11 -4.01 -13.73
CA ALA A 61 49.48 -5.33 -14.22
C ALA A 61 49.67 -6.34 -13.06
N ALA A 62 50.45 -5.97 -12.04
CA ALA A 62 50.71 -6.84 -10.89
C ALA A 62 49.44 -7.12 -10.05
N ALA A 63 48.57 -6.12 -9.90
CA ALA A 63 47.30 -6.29 -9.21
C ALA A 63 46.32 -7.16 -10.01
N THR A 64 46.32 -7.05 -11.35
CA THR A 64 45.50 -7.88 -12.26
C THR A 64 45.93 -9.35 -12.19
N GLU A 65 47.24 -9.61 -12.13
CA GLU A 65 47.79 -10.96 -11.97
C GLU A 65 47.32 -11.58 -10.64
N GLN A 66 47.47 -10.86 -9.53
CA GLN A 66 47.00 -11.32 -8.21
C GLN A 66 45.48 -11.57 -8.16
N ALA A 67 44.69 -10.74 -8.83
CA ALA A 67 43.25 -10.92 -8.94
C ALA A 67 42.89 -12.15 -9.78
N SER A 68 43.59 -12.37 -10.91
CA SER A 68 43.40 -13.53 -11.78
C SER A 68 43.76 -14.85 -11.08
N ASP A 69 44.85 -14.84 -10.31
CA ASP A 69 45.23 -15.97 -9.45
C ASP A 69 44.17 -16.27 -8.38
N ALA A 70 43.57 -15.24 -7.80
CA ALA A 70 42.50 -15.38 -6.83
C ALA A 70 41.17 -15.87 -7.44
N ALA A 71 40.95 -15.61 -8.75
CA ALA A 71 39.77 -16.03 -9.50
C ALA A 71 39.91 -17.46 -10.07
N GLY A 72 41.14 -17.88 -10.39
CA GLY A 72 41.41 -19.08 -11.18
C GLY A 72 41.10 -18.91 -12.68
N GLU A 73 40.85 -17.68 -13.12
CA GLU A 73 40.58 -17.28 -14.51
C GLU A 73 41.09 -15.84 -14.75
N GLU A 74 41.23 -15.45 -16.01
CA GLU A 74 41.73 -14.12 -16.37
C GLU A 74 40.71 -13.02 -16.02
N VAL A 75 41.13 -12.04 -15.22
CA VAL A 75 40.27 -10.95 -14.73
C VAL A 75 40.54 -9.68 -15.52
N ASP A 76 39.49 -9.05 -16.08
CA ASP A 76 39.59 -7.72 -16.67
C ASP A 76 39.52 -6.63 -15.60
N ALA A 77 40.70 -6.20 -15.13
CA ALA A 77 40.81 -5.15 -14.13
C ALA A 77 40.35 -3.77 -14.64
N THR A 78 40.43 -3.51 -15.95
CA THR A 78 40.07 -2.19 -16.52
C THR A 78 38.56 -2.04 -16.58
N ASP A 79 37.86 -3.09 -17.02
CA ASP A 79 36.39 -3.14 -17.01
C ASP A 79 35.84 -3.03 -15.58
N PHE A 80 36.45 -3.74 -14.63
CA PHE A 80 36.07 -3.66 -13.22
C PHE A 80 36.24 -2.24 -12.64
N LEU A 81 37.37 -1.58 -12.87
CA LEU A 81 37.60 -0.20 -12.41
C LEU A 81 36.66 0.79 -13.10
N THR A 82 36.33 0.57 -14.37
CA THR A 82 35.34 1.36 -15.10
C THR A 82 33.97 1.22 -14.45
N GLY A 83 33.54 0.00 -14.12
CA GLY A 83 32.29 -0.24 -13.39
C GLY A 83 32.24 0.41 -12.01
N LEU A 84 33.37 0.46 -11.28
CA LEU A 84 33.45 1.19 -10.00
C LEU A 84 33.37 2.71 -10.19
N GLY A 85 33.94 3.24 -11.28
CA GLY A 85 33.80 4.63 -11.68
C GLY A 85 32.35 4.99 -12.02
N GLU A 86 31.69 4.18 -12.84
CA GLU A 86 30.27 4.35 -13.19
C GLU A 86 29.33 4.23 -11.98
N ALA A 87 29.70 3.43 -10.98
CA ALA A 87 28.98 3.36 -9.71
C ALA A 87 29.22 4.59 -8.81
N GLY A 88 30.08 5.53 -9.21
CA GLY A 88 30.40 6.76 -8.48
C GLY A 88 31.37 6.56 -7.30
N LEU A 89 31.94 5.36 -7.13
CA LEU A 89 32.85 5.08 -6.02
C LEU A 89 34.20 5.80 -6.19
N LEU A 90 34.59 6.12 -7.42
CA LEU A 90 35.88 6.76 -7.73
C LEU A 90 35.78 8.29 -7.96
N ASP A 91 34.59 8.89 -7.83
CA ASP A 91 34.35 10.30 -8.16
C ASP A 91 34.93 11.29 -7.13
N ASN A 92 35.33 12.49 -7.56
CA ASN A 92 35.71 13.54 -6.60
C ASN A 92 34.46 14.08 -5.88
N ALA A 93 34.54 14.24 -4.56
CA ALA A 93 33.39 14.51 -3.67
C ALA A 93 32.65 15.84 -3.92
N ASP A 94 33.12 16.67 -4.86
CA ASP A 94 32.62 18.02 -5.09
C ASP A 94 31.29 18.08 -5.87
N GLY A 95 30.79 16.93 -6.36
CA GLY A 95 29.56 16.84 -7.18
C GLY A 95 28.35 16.16 -6.53
N ALA A 96 28.49 15.50 -5.38
CA ALA A 96 27.40 14.78 -4.76
C ALA A 96 26.42 15.76 -4.09
N GLY A 97 25.31 16.04 -4.78
CA GLY A 97 24.25 16.93 -4.30
C GLY A 97 23.90 16.64 -2.84
N THR A 98 24.17 17.62 -1.97
CA THR A 98 23.80 17.59 -0.56
C THR A 98 22.30 17.35 -0.43
N VAL A 99 21.92 16.12 -0.09
CA VAL A 99 20.54 15.76 0.19
C VAL A 99 20.11 16.53 1.45
N THR A 100 19.15 17.44 1.29
CA THR A 100 18.69 18.38 2.33
C THR A 100 17.93 17.67 3.44
N GLY A 101 18.65 17.17 4.44
CA GLY A 101 18.12 16.65 5.71
C GLY A 101 18.52 17.55 6.85
N THR A 102 17.56 18.04 7.64
CA THR A 102 17.87 18.78 8.87
C THR A 102 18.45 17.81 9.89
N ARG A 103 19.73 17.96 10.25
CA ARG A 103 20.41 17.16 11.28
C ARG A 103 20.00 17.66 12.66
N ILE A 104 19.68 16.76 13.59
CA ILE A 104 19.31 17.11 14.97
C ILE A 104 20.55 16.96 15.89
N GLY A 105 21.30 18.04 16.06
CA GLY A 105 22.63 18.01 16.71
C GLY A 105 22.67 17.73 18.23
N TRP A 106 21.54 17.77 18.95
CA TRP A 106 21.53 17.44 20.40
C TRP A 106 21.44 15.92 20.64
N VAL A 107 20.75 15.19 19.76
CA VAL A 107 20.64 13.72 19.80
C VAL A 107 22.01 13.09 19.54
N GLU A 108 22.83 13.69 18.67
CA GLU A 108 24.19 13.22 18.37
C GLU A 108 25.19 13.35 19.54
N ARG A 109 24.83 13.93 20.69
CA ARG A 109 25.71 14.10 21.85
C ARG A 109 25.60 12.99 22.91
N ILE A 110 24.71 12.01 22.72
CA ILE A 110 24.54 10.94 23.70
C ILE A 110 25.81 10.06 23.75
N PRO A 111 26.46 9.90 24.94
CA PRO A 111 27.68 9.12 25.06
C PRO A 111 27.42 7.62 24.81
N ARG A 112 28.34 6.97 24.09
CA ARG A 112 28.29 5.52 23.82
C ARG A 112 28.15 4.68 25.09
N ALA A 113 28.75 5.12 26.19
CA ALA A 113 28.69 4.43 27.48
C ALA A 113 27.27 4.30 28.04
N VAL A 114 26.40 5.29 27.77
CA VAL A 114 24.99 5.29 28.24
C VAL A 114 24.14 4.34 27.41
N VAL A 115 24.47 4.17 26.12
CA VAL A 115 23.64 3.42 25.18
C VAL A 115 24.02 1.93 25.12
N ARG A 116 25.30 1.58 25.33
CA ARG A 116 25.76 0.18 25.27
C ARG A 116 24.97 -0.80 26.16
N PRO A 117 24.56 -0.46 27.40
CA PRO A 117 23.78 -1.36 28.24
C PRO A 117 22.43 -1.75 27.61
N LEU A 118 21.80 -0.86 26.83
CA LEU A 118 20.52 -1.12 26.16
C LEU A 118 20.61 -2.18 25.06
N PHE A 119 21.81 -2.48 24.56
CA PHE A 119 22.03 -3.48 23.51
C PHE A 119 22.97 -4.61 23.95
N GLY A 120 23.16 -4.74 25.27
CA GLY A 120 23.92 -5.84 25.88
C GLY A 120 23.13 -7.14 25.96
N ARG A 121 23.78 -8.22 26.41
CA ARG A 121 23.15 -9.54 26.57
C ARG A 121 21.93 -9.52 27.51
N ILE A 122 22.02 -8.75 28.59
CA ILE A 122 20.92 -8.60 29.56
C ILE A 122 19.71 -7.92 28.91
N ALA A 123 19.94 -6.83 28.15
CA ALA A 123 18.86 -6.14 27.45
C ALA A 123 18.19 -7.05 26.41
N TRP A 124 18.97 -7.80 25.62
CA TRP A 124 18.40 -8.79 24.69
C TRP A 124 17.62 -9.90 25.40
N ALA A 125 18.06 -10.35 26.58
CA ALA A 125 17.27 -11.29 27.38
C ALA A 125 15.94 -10.68 27.84
N ILE A 126 15.92 -9.40 28.22
CA ILE A 126 14.70 -8.66 28.55
C ILE A 126 13.79 -8.54 27.32
N TYR A 127 14.33 -8.22 26.14
CA TYR A 127 13.56 -8.10 24.90
C TYR A 127 12.91 -9.43 24.50
N VAL A 128 13.65 -10.53 24.62
CA VAL A 128 13.12 -11.87 24.40
C VAL A 128 12.06 -12.23 25.44
N ALA A 129 12.29 -11.93 26.73
CA ALA A 129 11.29 -12.15 27.78
C ALA A 129 10.01 -11.33 27.53
N ALA A 130 10.13 -10.09 27.08
CA ALA A 130 9.00 -9.25 26.68
C ALA A 130 8.24 -9.87 25.49
N ALA A 131 8.94 -10.36 24.46
CA ALA A 131 8.34 -11.05 23.33
C ALA A 131 7.55 -12.29 23.77
N LEU A 132 8.16 -13.15 24.59
CA LEU A 132 7.52 -14.35 25.11
C LEU A 132 6.31 -14.01 26.00
N THR A 133 6.42 -12.96 26.81
CA THR A 133 5.31 -12.48 27.64
C THR A 133 4.15 -11.98 26.79
N ALA A 134 4.43 -11.14 25.78
CA ALA A 134 3.40 -10.64 24.87
C ALA A 134 2.69 -11.78 24.14
N VAL A 135 3.45 -12.74 23.59
CA VAL A 135 2.89 -13.93 22.92
C VAL A 135 2.06 -14.76 23.90
N PHE A 136 2.58 -15.04 25.09
CA PHE A 136 1.86 -15.80 26.12
C PHE A 136 0.54 -15.13 26.49
N LEU A 137 0.56 -13.83 26.79
CA LEU A 137 -0.65 -13.09 27.16
C LEU A 137 -1.65 -13.05 25.99
N LEU A 138 -1.21 -12.80 24.77
CA LEU A 138 -2.11 -12.80 23.61
C LEU A 138 -2.72 -14.19 23.34
N LEU A 139 -1.98 -15.28 23.57
CA LEU A 139 -2.50 -16.64 23.36
C LEU A 139 -3.44 -17.10 24.47
N PHE A 140 -3.07 -16.88 25.73
CA PHE A 140 -3.74 -17.47 26.89
C PHE A 140 -4.70 -16.53 27.63
N ARG A 141 -4.67 -15.22 27.34
CA ARG A 141 -5.56 -14.21 27.92
C ARG A 141 -6.35 -13.48 26.83
N PRO A 142 -7.42 -14.11 26.30
CA PRO A 142 -8.26 -13.51 25.25
C PRO A 142 -8.88 -12.18 25.68
N ASP A 143 -9.08 -11.98 26.98
CA ASP A 143 -9.59 -10.76 27.61
C ASP A 143 -8.66 -9.53 27.45
N LEU A 144 -7.37 -9.75 27.18
CA LEU A 144 -6.39 -8.67 26.95
C LEU A 144 -6.28 -8.27 25.48
N ARG A 145 -6.83 -9.08 24.56
CA ARG A 145 -6.77 -8.81 23.12
C ARG A 145 -7.56 -7.53 22.81
N PRO A 146 -7.03 -6.66 21.94
CA PRO A 146 -7.74 -5.44 21.61
C PRO A 146 -9.01 -5.76 20.83
N LEU A 147 -10.07 -5.02 21.13
CA LEU A 147 -11.28 -4.99 20.32
C LEU A 147 -11.23 -3.78 19.39
N PHE A 148 -11.97 -3.84 18.28
CA PHE A 148 -12.11 -2.70 17.38
C PHE A 148 -12.60 -1.44 18.14
N ASP A 149 -13.50 -1.62 19.10
CA ASP A 149 -14.07 -0.53 19.90
C ASP A 149 -13.04 0.16 20.80
N ASP A 150 -11.89 -0.47 21.10
CA ASP A 150 -10.84 0.14 21.92
C ASP A 150 -10.22 1.39 21.25
N ILE A 151 -10.33 1.51 19.92
CA ILE A 151 -9.91 2.69 19.15
C ILE A 151 -10.66 3.96 19.61
N TRP A 152 -11.88 3.81 20.13
CA TRP A 152 -12.74 4.89 20.62
C TRP A 152 -12.62 5.08 22.13
N PHE A 153 -11.39 5.28 22.61
CA PHE A 153 -11.11 5.31 24.04
C PHE A 153 -11.49 6.63 24.75
N LEU A 154 -11.63 7.73 24.01
CA LEU A 154 -12.15 9.00 24.53
C LEU A 154 -13.64 9.15 24.20
N SER A 155 -14.34 9.96 24.99
CA SER A 155 -15.77 10.27 24.78
C SER A 155 -16.07 10.89 23.41
N ASP A 156 -15.05 11.45 22.77
CA ASP A 156 -15.12 12.11 21.50
C ASP A 156 -14.26 11.37 20.46
N PRO A 157 -14.86 10.93 19.34
CA PRO A 157 -14.16 10.24 18.26
C PRO A 157 -13.00 11.01 17.64
N ILE A 158 -13.09 12.34 17.51
CA ILE A 158 -12.00 13.14 16.95
C ILE A 158 -10.82 13.19 17.90
N TRP A 159 -11.08 13.39 19.20
CA TRP A 159 -10.00 13.39 20.17
C TRP A 159 -9.32 12.02 20.23
N SER A 160 -10.07 10.93 20.10
CA SER A 160 -9.51 9.57 20.00
C SER A 160 -8.60 9.45 18.78
N LEU A 161 -9.02 9.92 17.60
CA LEU A 161 -8.25 9.84 16.36
C LEU A 161 -7.01 10.76 16.36
N LEU A 162 -7.11 11.96 16.91
CA LEU A 162 -5.97 12.86 17.08
C LEU A 162 -4.95 12.27 18.04
N ALA A 163 -5.41 11.66 19.14
CA ALA A 163 -4.55 10.99 20.10
C ALA A 163 -3.89 9.74 19.49
N LEU A 164 -4.61 8.94 18.69
CA LEU A 164 -4.05 7.81 17.95
C LEU A 164 -3.00 8.26 16.94
N PHE A 165 -3.23 9.36 16.22
CA PHE A 165 -2.25 9.94 15.31
C PHE A 165 -1.00 10.43 16.05
N ALA A 166 -1.17 11.15 17.16
CA ALA A 166 -0.04 11.59 17.99
C ALA A 166 0.74 10.39 18.55
N MET A 167 0.03 9.38 19.03
CA MET A 167 0.60 8.14 19.54
C MET A 167 1.40 7.40 18.46
N SER A 168 0.87 7.28 17.24
CA SER A 168 1.59 6.60 16.14
C SER A 168 2.88 7.33 15.74
N MET A 169 2.89 8.67 15.78
CA MET A 169 4.11 9.46 15.56
C MET A 169 5.15 9.27 16.67
N ILE A 170 4.72 9.20 17.93
CA ILE A 170 5.61 8.94 19.07
C ILE A 170 6.21 7.54 18.96
N ILE A 171 5.39 6.54 18.63
CA ILE A 171 5.83 5.15 18.45
C ILE A 171 6.84 5.05 17.31
N ALA A 172 6.51 5.59 16.13
CA ALA A 172 7.39 5.56 14.97
C ALA A 172 8.72 6.29 15.24
N GLY A 173 8.67 7.44 15.91
CA GLY A 173 9.87 8.17 16.33
C GLY A 173 10.72 7.37 17.33
N GLY A 174 10.08 6.67 18.28
CA GLY A 174 10.73 5.80 19.25
C GLY A 174 11.42 4.59 18.60
N HIS A 175 10.73 3.94 17.65
CA HIS A 175 11.23 2.83 16.86
C HIS A 175 12.53 3.21 16.11
N GLU A 176 12.48 4.31 15.36
CA GLU A 176 13.63 4.83 14.61
C GLU A 176 14.76 5.30 15.54
N CYS A 177 14.41 5.95 16.65
CA CYS A 177 15.40 6.31 17.67
C CYS A 177 16.14 5.07 18.19
N TRP A 178 15.46 3.92 18.33
CA TRP A 178 16.08 2.68 18.79
C TRP A 178 17.07 2.11 17.77
N HIS A 179 16.77 2.15 16.47
CA HIS A 179 17.75 1.82 15.41
C HIS A 179 18.99 2.70 15.48
N TRP A 180 18.77 4.01 15.59
CA TRP A 180 19.84 4.99 15.70
C TRP A 180 20.73 4.75 16.95
N LEU A 181 20.11 4.52 18.11
CA LEU A 181 20.80 4.19 19.36
C LEU A 181 21.61 2.91 19.24
N ALA A 182 21.09 1.89 18.58
CA ALA A 182 21.80 0.63 18.36
C ALA A 182 23.04 0.80 17.48
N GLY A 183 22.94 1.58 16.39
CA GLY A 183 24.09 1.95 15.57
C GLY A 183 25.16 2.70 16.38
N ARG A 184 24.74 3.63 17.22
CA ARG A 184 25.61 4.37 18.16
C ARG A 184 26.28 3.47 19.19
N ALA A 185 25.60 2.46 19.72
CA ALA A 185 26.18 1.49 20.66
C ALA A 185 27.38 0.74 20.04
N LEU A 186 27.32 0.49 18.73
CA LEU A 186 28.39 -0.15 17.96
C LEU A 186 29.48 0.82 17.52
N GLY A 187 29.25 2.13 17.58
CA GLY A 187 30.20 3.17 17.17
C GLY A 187 30.11 3.51 15.68
N VAL A 188 29.01 3.11 15.03
CA VAL A 188 28.72 3.45 13.63
C VAL A 188 28.10 4.85 13.59
N PRO A 189 28.44 5.70 12.61
CA PRO A 189 27.83 7.02 12.41
C PRO A 189 26.40 6.88 11.87
N ALA A 190 25.51 6.19 12.59
CA ALA A 190 24.09 6.15 12.28
C ALA A 190 23.52 7.56 12.37
N ARG A 191 22.81 8.00 11.32
CA ARG A 191 22.22 9.34 11.24
C ARG A 191 20.72 9.22 11.48
N PHE A 192 20.20 9.99 12.43
CA PHE A 192 18.76 10.15 12.62
C PHE A 192 18.29 11.32 11.79
N ARG A 193 17.36 11.07 10.86
CA ARG A 193 16.83 12.08 9.95
C ARG A 193 15.32 12.18 10.12
N VAL A 194 14.85 13.42 10.23
CA VAL A 194 13.43 13.72 10.03
C VAL A 194 13.26 14.08 8.56
N SER A 195 12.65 13.17 7.82
CA SER A 195 12.39 13.29 6.40
C SER A 195 10.91 13.61 6.16
N ARG A 196 10.57 13.92 4.91
CA ARG A 196 9.18 14.08 4.47
C ARG A 196 8.96 13.20 3.26
N ARG A 197 8.12 12.16 3.40
CA ARG A 197 7.62 11.39 2.25
C ARG A 197 6.27 11.96 1.86
N GLY A 198 6.27 12.87 0.89
CA GLY A 198 5.12 13.71 0.64
C GLY A 198 4.88 14.71 1.78
N VAL A 199 3.72 14.68 2.42
CA VAL A 199 3.41 15.51 3.61
C VAL A 199 3.65 14.76 4.92
N PHE A 200 3.83 13.44 4.86
CA PHE A 200 4.08 12.66 6.05
C PHE A 200 5.47 12.97 6.57
N VAL A 201 5.54 13.41 7.82
CA VAL A 201 6.79 13.43 8.57
C VAL A 201 7.15 11.98 8.82
N VAL A 202 8.30 11.57 8.29
CA VAL A 202 8.80 10.21 8.48
C VAL A 202 10.13 10.33 9.22
N PHE A 203 10.24 9.57 10.30
CA PHE A 203 11.51 9.37 10.97
C PHE A 203 12.26 8.30 10.17
N GLU A 204 13.50 8.59 9.79
CA GLU A 204 14.33 7.67 9.02
C GLU A 204 15.69 7.56 9.71
N SER A 205 16.08 6.35 10.06
CA SER A 205 17.43 6.05 10.52
C SER A 205 18.26 5.54 9.35
N ASP A 206 19.32 6.27 9.02
CA ASP A 206 20.25 5.82 8.01
C ASP A 206 21.20 4.77 8.60
N LEU A 207 20.92 3.52 8.26
CA LEU A 207 21.67 2.33 8.66
C LEU A 207 22.60 1.82 7.54
N SER A 208 22.75 2.56 6.43
CA SER A 208 23.64 2.17 5.33
C SER A 208 25.05 1.81 5.79
N PRO A 209 25.67 2.52 6.75
CA PRO A 209 27.01 2.19 7.23
C PRO A 209 27.13 0.86 7.99
N LEU A 210 26.02 0.16 8.33
CA LEU A 210 26.08 -1.14 9.00
C LEU A 210 26.79 -2.23 8.18
N VAL A 211 26.88 -2.07 6.86
CA VAL A 211 27.55 -3.05 6.00
C VAL A 211 29.05 -3.17 6.31
N THR A 212 29.65 -2.12 6.88
CA THR A 212 31.05 -2.12 7.37
C THR A 212 31.27 -3.00 8.61
N LEU A 213 30.20 -3.37 9.31
CA LEU A 213 30.29 -4.24 10.47
C LEU A 213 30.26 -5.72 10.06
N PRO A 214 30.87 -6.63 10.85
CA PRO A 214 30.70 -8.06 10.62
C PRO A 214 29.22 -8.46 10.77
N ARG A 215 28.75 -9.43 9.96
CA ARG A 215 27.34 -9.89 9.89
C ARG A 215 26.66 -10.07 11.25
N ARG A 216 27.36 -10.63 12.22
CA ARG A 216 26.83 -10.88 13.58
C ARG A 216 26.52 -9.60 14.36
N ALA A 217 27.28 -8.53 14.14
CA ALA A 217 27.08 -7.25 14.81
C ALA A 217 25.92 -6.46 14.18
N ARG A 218 25.57 -6.73 12.91
CA ARG A 218 24.50 -6.04 12.18
C ARG A 218 23.09 -6.33 12.73
N TYR A 219 22.89 -7.49 13.36
CA TYR A 219 21.56 -7.89 13.87
C TYR A 219 21.02 -6.95 14.94
N SER A 220 21.88 -6.42 15.83
CA SER A 220 21.39 -5.61 16.94
C SER A 220 20.75 -4.31 16.45
N PRO A 221 21.35 -3.55 15.51
CA PRO A 221 20.69 -2.40 14.91
C PRO A 221 19.51 -2.76 14.03
N MET A 222 19.52 -3.89 13.32
CA MET A 222 18.40 -4.30 12.47
C MET A 222 17.15 -4.71 13.28
N LEU A 223 17.32 -5.29 14.47
CA LEU A 223 16.22 -5.72 15.33
C LEU A 223 15.82 -4.66 16.37
N ALA A 224 16.51 -3.53 16.43
CA ALA A 224 16.33 -2.56 17.51
C ALA A 224 14.93 -1.94 17.53
N GLY A 225 14.39 -1.52 16.38
CA GLY A 225 13.04 -0.99 16.27
C GLY A 225 12.00 -2.02 16.72
N LEU A 226 12.08 -3.25 16.20
CA LEU A 226 11.21 -4.34 16.64
C LEU A 226 11.31 -4.64 18.15
N ALA A 227 12.50 -4.56 18.74
CA ALA A 227 12.68 -4.75 20.18
C ALA A 227 11.98 -3.65 21.00
N PHE A 228 12.02 -2.40 20.54
CA PHE A 228 11.28 -1.29 21.15
C PHE A 228 9.76 -1.55 21.12
N ASP A 229 9.23 -1.90 19.95
CA ASP A 229 7.80 -2.16 19.76
C ASP A 229 7.32 -3.33 20.64
N ILE A 230 8.09 -4.42 20.69
CA ILE A 230 7.76 -5.59 21.52
C ILE A 230 7.75 -5.25 23.01
N VAL A 231 8.71 -4.45 23.49
CA VAL A 231 8.74 -4.03 24.89
C VAL A 231 7.55 -3.15 25.21
N LEU A 232 7.21 -2.22 24.31
CA LEU A 232 6.04 -1.35 24.49
C LEU A 232 4.73 -2.16 24.48
N LEU A 233 4.60 -3.13 23.58
CA LEU A 233 3.46 -4.06 23.54
C LEU A 233 3.36 -4.90 24.83
N ALA A 234 4.46 -5.49 25.29
CA ALA A 234 4.48 -6.29 26.52
C ALA A 234 4.13 -5.45 27.75
N ALA A 235 4.67 -4.23 27.85
CA ALA A 235 4.35 -3.30 28.93
C ALA A 235 2.86 -2.93 28.91
N ALA A 236 2.30 -2.62 27.74
CA ALA A 236 0.88 -2.30 27.61
C ALA A 236 -0.02 -3.48 28.01
N LEU A 237 0.32 -4.71 27.60
CA LEU A 237 -0.40 -5.92 27.98
C LEU A 237 -0.32 -6.20 29.49
N LEU A 238 0.84 -6.01 30.11
CA LEU A 238 1.02 -6.19 31.56
C LEU A 238 0.26 -5.14 32.37
N LEU A 239 0.26 -3.89 31.93
CA LEU A 239 -0.54 -2.83 32.56
C LEU A 239 -2.04 -3.12 32.42
N ARG A 240 -2.48 -3.61 31.25
CA ARG A 240 -3.87 -3.98 31.01
C ARG A 240 -4.27 -5.16 31.89
N LEU A 241 -3.42 -6.17 32.01
CA LEU A 241 -3.60 -7.29 32.93
C LEU A 241 -3.72 -6.81 34.38
N GLY A 242 -2.84 -5.92 34.83
CA GLY A 242 -2.90 -5.37 36.18
C GLY A 242 -4.21 -4.64 36.49
N TYR A 243 -4.80 -3.96 35.50
CA TYR A 243 -6.14 -3.39 35.63
C TYR A 243 -7.24 -4.47 35.72
N ARG A 244 -7.20 -5.48 34.83
CA ARG A 244 -8.22 -6.55 34.78
C ARG A 244 -8.21 -7.48 35.99
N GLU A 245 -7.06 -7.64 36.64
CA GLU A 245 -6.92 -8.37 37.91
C GLU A 245 -7.16 -7.49 39.14
N GLU A 246 -7.64 -6.25 38.95
CA GLU A 246 -7.92 -5.27 40.02
C GLU A 246 -6.70 -4.91 40.88
N VAL A 247 -5.48 -5.19 40.38
CA VAL A 247 -4.20 -4.84 41.04
C VAL A 247 -3.90 -3.34 40.88
N LEU A 248 -4.32 -2.74 39.76
CA LEU A 248 -4.10 -1.33 39.45
C LEU A 248 -5.43 -0.55 39.49
N GLY A 249 -5.54 0.39 40.44
CA GLY A 249 -6.66 1.32 40.55
C GLY A 249 -6.60 2.46 39.54
N VAL A 250 -6.74 2.15 38.25
CA VAL A 250 -6.69 3.13 37.16
C VAL A 250 -8.09 3.40 36.57
N PRO A 251 -8.35 4.58 35.97
CA PRO A 251 -9.65 4.87 35.38
C PRO A 251 -9.99 3.93 34.20
N PRO A 252 -11.28 3.62 33.94
CA PRO A 252 -11.68 2.76 32.81
C PRO A 252 -11.22 3.25 31.43
N ALA A 253 -11.06 4.57 31.26
CA ALA A 253 -10.52 5.15 30.03
C ALA A 253 -9.06 4.73 29.77
N PHE A 254 -8.30 4.42 30.82
CA PHE A 254 -6.92 3.96 30.70
C PHE A 254 -6.85 2.54 30.12
N ASP A 255 -7.76 1.63 30.48
CA ASP A 255 -7.84 0.30 29.87
C ASP A 255 -8.17 0.36 28.37
N ARG A 256 -9.10 1.24 27.97
CA ARG A 256 -9.41 1.46 26.55
C ARG A 256 -8.22 2.06 25.80
N PHE A 257 -7.52 3.02 26.41
CA PHE A 257 -6.28 3.57 25.84
C PHE A 257 -5.21 2.49 25.67
N LEU A 258 -5.03 1.61 26.67
CA LEU A 258 -4.12 0.46 26.55
C LEU A 258 -4.55 -0.48 25.44
N GLY A 259 -5.86 -0.71 25.27
CA GLY A 259 -6.41 -1.45 24.13
C GLY A 259 -6.06 -0.83 22.78
N ALA A 260 -6.24 0.48 22.63
CA ALA A 260 -5.84 1.23 21.43
C ALA A 260 -4.32 1.14 21.17
N LEU A 261 -3.50 1.25 22.22
CA LEU A 261 -2.04 1.12 22.12
C LEU A 261 -1.61 -0.29 21.71
N ILE A 262 -2.19 -1.32 22.33
CA ILE A 262 -1.95 -2.73 21.96
C ILE A 262 -2.36 -2.97 20.52
N PHE A 263 -3.54 -2.48 20.12
CA PHE A 263 -4.00 -2.58 18.74
C PHE A 263 -3.01 -1.96 17.76
N GLY A 264 -2.62 -0.69 17.98
CA GLY A 264 -1.65 0.00 17.14
C GLY A 264 -0.30 -0.73 17.07
N GLN A 265 0.18 -1.25 18.20
CA GLN A 265 1.41 -2.04 18.27
C GLN A 265 1.30 -3.38 17.53
N LEU A 266 0.18 -4.09 17.62
CA LEU A 266 -0.03 -5.30 16.83
C LEU A 266 -0.02 -5.02 15.33
N VAL A 267 -0.59 -3.89 14.89
CA VAL A 267 -0.51 -3.46 13.48
C VAL A 267 0.93 -3.15 13.09
N VAL A 268 1.70 -2.44 13.93
CA VAL A 268 3.13 -2.14 13.66
C VAL A 268 3.95 -3.44 13.58
N VAL A 269 3.83 -4.32 14.57
CA VAL A 269 4.55 -5.61 14.58
C VAL A 269 4.12 -6.48 13.40
N ALA A 270 2.82 -6.54 13.09
CA ALA A 270 2.34 -7.25 11.91
C ALA A 270 2.94 -6.64 10.64
N TRP A 271 3.06 -5.32 10.53
CA TRP A 271 3.73 -4.65 9.41
C TRP A 271 5.20 -5.03 9.30
N GLN A 272 5.93 -5.05 10.42
CA GLN A 272 7.34 -5.41 10.42
C GLN A 272 7.56 -6.88 10.07
N VAL A 273 6.72 -7.80 10.58
CA VAL A 273 6.85 -9.25 10.30
C VAL A 273 6.32 -9.62 8.91
N SER A 274 5.23 -8.98 8.46
CA SER A 274 4.65 -9.17 7.12
C SER A 274 5.46 -8.47 6.03
N GLY A 275 6.18 -7.41 6.41
CA GLY A 275 6.95 -6.53 5.55
C GLY A 275 8.22 -7.15 4.97
N VAL A 276 8.38 -8.48 4.99
CA VAL A 276 9.39 -9.19 4.19
C VAL A 276 9.26 -8.80 2.71
N ALA A 277 8.03 -8.47 2.29
CA ALA A 277 7.71 -7.93 0.96
C ALA A 277 7.88 -6.42 0.80
N PHE A 278 8.20 -5.66 1.85
CA PHE A 278 8.19 -4.18 1.83
C PHE A 278 9.50 -3.56 2.37
N ARG A 279 10.60 -4.34 2.39
CA ARG A 279 11.91 -3.90 2.91
C ARG A 279 11.86 -3.42 4.37
N SER A 280 11.13 -4.14 5.20
CA SER A 280 11.05 -3.92 6.66
C SER A 280 12.31 -4.37 7.41
N ASP A 281 12.31 -4.18 8.74
CA ASP A 281 13.37 -4.69 9.64
C ASP A 281 13.56 -6.20 9.52
N SER A 282 12.45 -6.96 9.47
CA SER A 282 12.51 -8.41 9.33
C SER A 282 13.13 -8.84 8.01
N TYR A 283 12.88 -8.08 6.93
CA TYR A 283 13.55 -8.29 5.65
C TYR A 283 15.06 -8.09 5.77
N ALA A 284 15.52 -7.01 6.42
CA ALA A 284 16.95 -6.74 6.59
C ALA A 284 17.64 -7.85 7.42
N VAL A 285 16.99 -8.34 8.48
CA VAL A 285 17.48 -9.45 9.31
C VAL A 285 17.59 -10.74 8.50
N LEU A 286 16.54 -11.08 7.74
CA LEU A 286 16.52 -12.29 6.90
C LEU A 286 17.54 -12.20 5.76
N ALA A 287 17.64 -11.06 5.08
CA ALA A 287 18.63 -10.83 4.04
C ALA A 287 20.06 -10.98 4.58
N ASN A 288 20.35 -10.39 5.75
CA ASN A 288 21.65 -10.54 6.41
C ASN A 288 21.93 -11.98 6.87
N ALA A 289 20.91 -12.70 7.38
CA ALA A 289 21.05 -14.11 7.78
C ALA A 289 21.27 -15.06 6.60
N LEU A 290 20.61 -14.79 5.47
CA LEU A 290 20.72 -15.59 4.25
C LEU A 290 21.96 -15.21 3.44
N GLY A 291 22.57 -14.05 3.71
CA GLY A 291 23.73 -13.52 2.98
C GLY A 291 23.33 -13.05 1.59
N CYS A 292 22.19 -12.36 1.49
CA CYS A 292 21.64 -11.86 0.23
C CYS A 292 21.62 -10.33 0.19
N HIS A 293 21.93 -9.75 -0.96
CA HIS A 293 22.05 -8.30 -1.15
C HIS A 293 20.91 -7.70 -1.98
N ASN A 294 20.34 -8.47 -2.90
CA ASN A 294 19.27 -8.06 -3.81
C ASN A 294 18.08 -9.04 -3.79
N LEU A 295 17.86 -9.69 -2.64
CA LEU A 295 16.82 -10.71 -2.45
C LEU A 295 15.41 -10.22 -2.84
N TYR A 296 15.12 -8.94 -2.64
CA TYR A 296 13.82 -8.35 -2.96
C TYR A 296 13.54 -8.41 -4.46
N ARG A 297 14.48 -7.94 -5.29
CA ARG A 297 14.32 -7.92 -6.75
C ARG A 297 14.37 -9.33 -7.32
N ALA A 298 15.25 -10.18 -6.79
CA ALA A 298 15.32 -11.59 -7.14
C ALA A 298 13.97 -12.29 -6.90
N THR A 299 13.39 -12.11 -5.70
CA THR A 299 12.09 -12.72 -5.34
C THR A 299 10.95 -12.17 -6.20
N ALA A 300 10.90 -10.85 -6.43
CA ALA A 300 9.88 -10.24 -7.26
C ALA A 300 9.90 -10.76 -8.71
N LEU A 301 11.10 -10.89 -9.30
CA LEU A 301 11.26 -11.44 -10.66
C LEU A 301 10.97 -12.95 -10.71
N THR A 302 11.33 -13.72 -9.68
CA THR A 302 11.00 -15.14 -9.58
C THR A 302 9.49 -15.37 -9.48
N VAL A 303 8.79 -14.60 -8.65
CA VAL A 303 7.32 -14.63 -8.55
C VAL A 303 6.69 -14.23 -9.88
N LYS A 304 7.17 -13.14 -10.50
CA LYS A 304 6.69 -12.68 -11.80
C LYS A 304 6.87 -13.75 -12.87
N ARG A 305 8.02 -14.43 -12.92
CA ARG A 305 8.29 -15.54 -13.85
C ARG A 305 7.37 -16.74 -13.64
N GLY A 306 7.01 -17.03 -12.40
CA GLY A 306 6.10 -18.13 -12.06
C GLY A 306 4.64 -17.86 -12.45
N LEU A 307 4.20 -16.59 -12.33
CA LEU A 307 2.81 -16.20 -12.61
C LEU A 307 2.61 -15.69 -14.05
N TRP A 308 3.62 -15.08 -14.65
CA TRP A 308 3.56 -14.42 -15.96
C TRP A 308 4.87 -14.52 -16.74
N ARG A 309 4.86 -14.07 -18.01
CA ARG A 309 6.09 -13.93 -18.81
C ARG A 309 6.89 -12.71 -18.36
N LEU A 310 8.20 -12.86 -18.22
CA LEU A 310 9.14 -11.75 -18.05
C LEU A 310 9.22 -10.97 -19.36
N HIS A 311 9.15 -9.64 -19.32
CA HIS A 311 9.15 -8.79 -20.52
C HIS A 311 10.43 -7.94 -20.57
N GLY A 312 11.05 -7.81 -21.76
CA GLY A 312 12.25 -6.99 -21.95
C GLY A 312 13.52 -7.58 -21.31
N GLY A 313 14.41 -6.71 -20.83
CA GLY A 313 15.69 -7.07 -20.19
C GLY A 313 15.58 -7.76 -18.83
N GLU A 314 14.38 -7.97 -18.29
CA GLU A 314 14.14 -8.54 -16.95
C GLU A 314 14.67 -9.97 -16.77
N ALA A 315 14.66 -10.77 -17.84
CA ALA A 315 15.23 -12.11 -17.79
C ALA A 315 16.76 -12.08 -17.71
N LYS A 316 17.40 -11.12 -18.39
CA LYS A 316 18.84 -10.86 -18.29
C LYS A 316 19.20 -10.29 -16.92
N GLU A 317 18.37 -9.38 -16.41
CA GLU A 317 18.51 -8.82 -15.06
C GLU A 317 18.47 -9.94 -14.01
N LEU A 318 17.46 -10.82 -14.05
CA LEU A 318 17.40 -11.96 -13.12
C LEU A 318 18.62 -12.87 -13.25
N ALA A 319 19.10 -13.13 -14.47
CA ALA A 319 20.29 -13.95 -14.69
C ALA A 319 21.58 -13.30 -14.16
N GLY A 320 21.67 -11.96 -14.20
CA GLY A 320 22.79 -11.18 -13.68
C GLY A 320 22.80 -11.02 -12.15
N ILE A 321 21.69 -11.31 -11.47
CA ILE A 321 21.64 -11.33 -10.00
C ILE A 321 22.45 -12.53 -9.46
N GLY A 322 23.15 -12.31 -8.33
CA GLY A 322 23.97 -13.31 -7.64
C GLY A 322 23.29 -14.67 -7.49
N SER A 323 24.08 -15.74 -7.61
CA SER A 323 23.59 -17.13 -7.58
C SER A 323 22.90 -17.48 -6.26
N ARG A 324 23.41 -16.94 -5.15
CA ARG A 324 22.85 -17.11 -3.81
C ARG A 324 21.47 -16.47 -3.67
N ASP A 325 21.33 -15.23 -4.12
CA ASP A 325 20.04 -14.50 -4.11
C ASP A 325 18.99 -15.21 -4.95
N ARG A 326 19.37 -15.73 -6.12
CA ARG A 326 18.48 -16.54 -6.96
C ARG A 326 18.05 -17.85 -6.30
N SER A 327 18.99 -18.56 -5.68
CA SER A 327 18.70 -19.83 -4.99
C SER A 327 17.72 -19.62 -3.84
N VAL A 328 17.94 -18.58 -3.03
CA VAL A 328 17.06 -18.22 -1.92
C VAL A 328 15.69 -17.75 -2.43
N ALA A 329 15.64 -16.94 -3.49
CA ALA A 329 14.39 -16.46 -4.08
C ALA A 329 13.42 -17.58 -4.52
N ASN A 330 13.93 -18.77 -4.86
CA ASN A 330 13.10 -19.91 -5.29
C ASN A 330 12.16 -20.45 -4.21
N TRP A 331 12.47 -20.25 -2.93
CA TRP A 331 11.58 -20.63 -1.81
C TRP A 331 11.13 -19.42 -1.01
N PHE A 332 11.89 -18.33 -1.00
CA PHE A 332 11.59 -17.12 -0.23
C PHE A 332 10.29 -16.44 -0.64
N TRP A 333 9.81 -16.71 -1.87
CA TRP A 333 8.49 -16.25 -2.30
C TRP A 333 7.34 -16.76 -1.42
N LEU A 334 7.48 -17.91 -0.74
CA LEU A 334 6.49 -18.41 0.20
C LEU A 334 6.37 -17.48 1.42
N VAL A 335 7.50 -17.04 1.95
CA VAL A 335 7.57 -16.07 3.06
C VAL A 335 6.99 -14.73 2.60
N TYR A 336 7.32 -14.31 1.38
CA TYR A 336 6.78 -13.10 0.75
C TYR A 336 5.25 -13.13 0.64
N VAL A 337 4.68 -14.24 0.15
CA VAL A 337 3.22 -14.42 0.00
C VAL A 337 2.54 -14.52 1.37
N ALA A 338 3.13 -15.26 2.33
CA ALA A 338 2.61 -15.36 3.68
C ALA A 338 2.58 -14.00 4.40
N GLY A 339 3.61 -13.17 4.21
CA GLY A 339 3.63 -11.80 4.72
C GLY A 339 2.53 -10.93 4.07
N GLY A 340 2.39 -11.00 2.75
CA GLY A 340 1.30 -10.31 2.04
C GLY A 340 -0.08 -10.73 2.55
N PHE A 341 -0.27 -12.02 2.84
CA PHE A 341 -1.50 -12.56 3.42
C PHE A 341 -1.78 -12.05 4.83
N LEU A 342 -0.77 -12.04 5.71
CA LEU A 342 -0.93 -11.54 7.08
C LEU A 342 -1.34 -10.06 7.07
N MET A 343 -0.70 -9.25 6.22
CA MET A 343 -1.08 -7.85 6.08
C MET A 343 -2.48 -7.69 5.51
N PHE A 344 -2.89 -8.55 4.57
CA PHE A 344 -4.25 -8.55 4.06
C PHE A 344 -5.27 -8.91 5.14
N TRP A 345 -4.99 -9.93 5.96
CA TRP A 345 -5.84 -10.29 7.09
C TRP A 345 -5.99 -9.13 8.09
N VAL A 346 -4.91 -8.40 8.37
CA VAL A 346 -4.96 -7.20 9.23
C VAL A 346 -5.83 -6.11 8.58
N LEU A 347 -5.65 -5.83 7.28
CA LEU A 347 -6.49 -4.85 6.58
C LEU A 347 -7.98 -5.25 6.62
N PHE A 348 -8.29 -6.51 6.33
CA PHE A 348 -9.68 -6.96 6.28
C PHE A 348 -10.34 -7.01 7.66
N SER A 349 -9.61 -7.54 8.65
CA SER A 349 -10.16 -7.75 10.00
C SER A 349 -10.28 -6.47 10.82
N TYR A 350 -9.57 -5.39 10.42
CA TYR A 350 -9.52 -4.17 11.23
C TYR A 350 -9.82 -2.89 10.44
N LEU A 351 -9.26 -2.70 9.24
CA LEU A 351 -9.48 -1.46 8.48
C LEU A 351 -10.93 -1.37 7.97
N ILE A 352 -11.54 -2.49 7.57
CA ILE A 352 -12.93 -2.51 7.09
C ILE A 352 -13.92 -2.24 8.23
N PRO A 353 -13.89 -2.96 9.37
CA PRO A 353 -14.71 -2.62 10.53
C PRO A 353 -14.49 -1.19 11.01
N PHE A 354 -13.25 -0.70 11.00
CA PHE A 354 -12.94 0.69 11.33
C PHE A 354 -13.58 1.69 10.39
N SER A 355 -13.46 1.48 9.08
CA SER A 355 -14.07 2.34 8.08
C SER A 355 -15.59 2.31 8.17
N TYR A 356 -16.18 1.15 8.43
CA TYR A 356 -17.62 1.01 8.65
C TYR A 356 -18.08 1.76 9.89
N GLY A 357 -17.45 1.53 11.05
CA GLY A 357 -17.80 2.21 12.30
C GLY A 357 -17.63 3.74 12.22
N MET A 358 -16.60 4.19 11.50
CA MET A 358 -16.39 5.59 11.16
C MET A 358 -17.54 6.16 10.32
N ILE A 359 -17.91 5.48 9.22
CA ILE A 359 -18.97 5.93 8.31
C ILE A 359 -20.32 5.93 9.02
N SER A 360 -20.63 4.88 9.80
CA SER A 360 -21.88 4.78 10.55
C SER A 360 -22.02 5.84 11.64
N TRP A 361 -20.91 6.36 12.16
CA TRP A 361 -20.92 7.48 13.12
C TRP A 361 -20.96 8.85 12.43
N VAL A 362 -20.14 9.05 11.38
CA VAL A 362 -20.02 10.34 10.67
C VAL A 362 -21.22 10.65 9.79
N GLY A 363 -21.77 9.64 9.10
CA GLY A 363 -22.86 9.79 8.14
C GLY A 363 -24.08 10.48 8.74
N PRO A 364 -24.69 9.92 9.81
CA PRO A 364 -25.85 10.54 10.47
C PRO A 364 -25.56 11.93 11.02
N ASN A 365 -24.35 12.18 11.54
CA ASN A 365 -23.98 13.48 12.08
C ASN A 365 -23.88 14.58 11.00
N ILE A 366 -23.61 14.23 9.74
CA ILE A 366 -23.56 15.18 8.62
C ILE A 366 -24.93 15.31 7.94
N THR A 367 -25.72 14.25 7.87
CA THR A 367 -27.00 14.25 7.15
C THR A 367 -28.19 14.68 8.01
N ALA A 368 -28.15 14.43 9.33
CA ALA A 368 -29.29 14.67 10.23
C ALA A 368 -29.11 15.89 11.16
N LEU A 369 -27.88 16.35 11.41
CA LEU A 369 -27.64 17.51 12.28
C LEU A 369 -27.55 18.81 11.46
N ALA A 370 -28.16 19.87 11.98
CA ALA A 370 -28.06 21.19 11.39
C ALA A 370 -26.66 21.81 11.56
N ALA A 371 -26.30 22.72 10.65
CA ALA A 371 -24.98 23.37 10.62
C ALA A 371 -24.72 24.33 11.79
N ASP A 372 -25.65 24.47 12.72
CA ASP A 372 -25.49 25.18 13.98
C ASP A 372 -24.88 24.30 15.10
N THR A 373 -24.84 22.99 14.89
CA THR A 373 -24.40 22.03 15.90
C THR A 373 -22.89 21.81 15.81
N PHE A 374 -22.20 21.82 16.96
CA PHE A 374 -20.76 21.57 17.04
C PHE A 374 -20.35 20.23 16.43
N VAL A 375 -21.17 19.19 16.64
CA VAL A 375 -20.96 17.82 16.12
C VAL A 375 -20.99 17.76 14.59
N PHE A 376 -21.78 18.61 13.91
CA PHE A 376 -21.80 18.68 12.44
C PHE A 376 -20.44 19.15 11.89
N TRP A 377 -19.92 20.26 12.41
CA TRP A 377 -18.62 20.80 12.01
C TRP A 377 -17.47 19.88 12.37
N GLN A 378 -17.60 19.20 13.50
CA GLN A 378 -16.68 18.18 13.95
C GLN A 378 -16.62 17.03 12.94
N SER A 379 -17.75 16.40 12.58
CA SER A 379 -17.82 15.35 11.57
C SER A 379 -17.31 15.80 10.20
N LEU A 380 -17.57 17.04 9.78
CA LEU A 380 -17.03 17.61 8.56
C LEU A 380 -15.49 17.78 8.61
N ALA A 381 -14.95 18.26 9.73
CA ALA A 381 -13.51 18.39 9.94
C ALA A 381 -12.82 17.03 9.92
N LEU A 382 -13.47 15.98 10.44
CA LEU A 382 -12.97 14.62 10.39
C LEU A 382 -12.90 14.07 8.96
N VAL A 383 -13.97 14.26 8.17
CA VAL A 383 -13.97 13.90 6.74
C VAL A 383 -12.89 14.68 5.99
N ALA A 384 -12.75 15.97 6.26
CA ALA A 384 -11.72 16.80 5.64
C ALA A 384 -10.30 16.32 6.01
N LEU A 385 -10.05 15.95 7.27
CA LEU A 385 -8.77 15.40 7.73
C LEU A 385 -8.43 14.08 7.01
N LEU A 386 -9.40 13.16 6.89
CA LEU A 386 -9.21 11.89 6.18
C LEU A 386 -8.98 12.11 4.69
N LEU A 387 -9.80 12.94 4.03
CA LEU A 387 -9.62 13.28 2.62
C LEU A 387 -8.28 13.99 2.36
N ALA A 388 -7.82 14.84 3.28
CA ALA A 388 -6.53 15.50 3.17
C ALA A 388 -5.38 14.50 3.10
N GLN A 389 -5.43 13.40 3.87
CA GLN A 389 -4.40 12.35 3.84
C GLN A 389 -4.27 11.71 2.45
N PHE A 390 -5.37 11.56 1.71
CA PHE A 390 -5.38 10.99 0.36
C PHE A 390 -5.14 12.03 -0.76
N ALA A 391 -5.68 13.25 -0.62
CA ALA A 391 -5.59 14.31 -1.63
C ALA A 391 -4.17 14.91 -1.74
N VAL A 392 -3.40 14.81 -0.67
CA VAL A 392 -2.05 15.34 -0.57
C VAL A 392 -1.05 14.63 -1.49
N VAL A 393 -1.16 13.30 -1.64
CA VAL A 393 -0.27 12.49 -2.48
C VAL A 393 -0.26 12.94 -3.95
N PRO A 394 -1.42 13.09 -4.65
CA PRO A 394 -1.43 13.59 -6.02
C PRO A 394 -1.06 15.07 -6.13
N LEU A 395 -1.34 15.89 -5.11
CA LEU A 395 -0.95 17.31 -5.09
C LEU A 395 0.56 17.49 -5.05
N ILE A 396 1.27 16.66 -4.27
CA ILE A 396 2.73 16.63 -4.25
C ILE A 396 3.30 16.09 -5.54
N ALA A 397 2.78 14.97 -6.05
CA ALA A 397 3.21 14.44 -7.35
C ALA A 397 3.07 15.50 -8.47
N ARG A 398 2.02 16.33 -8.42
CA ARG A 398 1.83 17.46 -9.34
C ARG A 398 2.82 18.60 -9.10
N ARG A 399 3.14 18.92 -7.85
CA ARG A 399 4.13 19.96 -7.48
C ARG A 399 5.54 19.56 -7.91
N GLU A 400 5.96 18.34 -7.65
CA GLU A 400 7.27 17.80 -8.04
C GLU A 400 7.42 17.78 -9.57
N ARG A 401 6.39 17.33 -10.30
CA ARG A 401 6.36 17.42 -11.77
C ARG A 401 6.43 18.86 -12.30
N ARG A 402 5.90 19.84 -11.56
CA ARG A 402 5.97 21.26 -11.93
C ARG A 402 7.34 21.88 -11.61
N GLN A 403 7.98 21.47 -10.52
CA GLN A 403 9.32 21.92 -10.13
C GLN A 403 10.40 21.29 -11.03
N GLY A 404 10.27 20.00 -11.35
CA GLY A 404 11.15 19.30 -12.31
C GLY A 404 11.06 19.84 -13.75
N ARG A 405 9.98 20.54 -14.12
CA ARG A 405 9.86 21.26 -15.41
C ARG A 405 10.47 22.66 -15.39
N ARG A 406 10.83 23.21 -14.22
CA ARG A 406 11.43 24.55 -14.07
C ARG A 406 12.95 24.53 -13.93
N ALA A 407 13.55 23.39 -13.57
CA ALA A 407 14.98 23.18 -13.71
C ALA A 407 15.28 22.88 -15.18
N ALA A 408 16.06 23.73 -15.85
CA ALA A 408 16.59 23.40 -17.17
C ALA A 408 17.45 22.13 -17.06
N PRO A 409 17.43 21.23 -18.07
CA PRO A 409 18.29 20.06 -18.06
C PRO A 409 19.74 20.52 -18.18
N THR A 410 20.47 20.52 -17.08
CA THR A 410 21.93 20.48 -17.13
C THR A 410 22.31 19.10 -17.66
N PRO A 411 23.17 18.97 -18.68
CA PRO A 411 23.59 17.66 -19.18
C PRO A 411 24.56 17.04 -18.17
N THR A 412 24.03 16.56 -17.05
CA THR A 412 24.68 15.54 -16.25
C THR A 412 24.47 14.24 -17.00
N VAL A 413 25.54 13.73 -17.61
CA VAL A 413 25.61 12.31 -18.00
C VAL A 413 25.47 11.53 -16.70
N SER A 414 24.23 11.16 -16.39
CA SER A 414 23.97 10.16 -15.37
C SER A 414 24.47 8.83 -15.95
N PRO A 415 25.28 8.05 -15.23
CA PRO A 415 25.52 6.66 -15.62
C PRO A 415 24.15 6.00 -15.76
N GLU A 416 24.01 5.05 -16.68
CA GLU A 416 22.75 4.34 -16.97
C GLU A 416 22.25 3.50 -15.78
N THR A 417 22.02 4.09 -14.61
CA THR A 417 20.90 3.66 -13.78
C THR A 417 19.66 4.17 -14.50
N GLY A 418 19.12 3.35 -15.41
CA GLY A 418 17.79 3.58 -15.97
C GLY A 418 16.83 4.00 -14.85
N PRO A 419 15.81 4.85 -15.13
CA PRO A 419 14.93 5.38 -14.10
C PRO A 419 14.51 4.22 -13.21
N VAL A 420 14.72 4.35 -11.89
CA VAL A 420 14.17 3.43 -10.90
C VAL A 420 12.67 3.39 -11.17
N ARG A 421 12.26 2.41 -11.98
CA ARG A 421 10.86 2.22 -12.33
C ARG A 421 10.18 1.94 -11.00
N SER A 422 9.17 2.73 -10.69
CA SER A 422 8.21 2.42 -9.62
C SER A 422 7.90 0.92 -9.68
N PRO A 423 7.77 0.23 -8.53
CA PRO A 423 7.50 -1.20 -8.50
C PRO A 423 6.41 -1.55 -9.52
N ASP A 424 6.75 -2.49 -10.39
CA ASP A 424 5.96 -2.87 -11.57
C ASP A 424 4.50 -3.10 -11.15
N SER A 425 3.55 -2.43 -11.81
CA SER A 425 2.10 -2.47 -11.50
C SER A 425 1.51 -3.89 -11.46
N THR A 426 2.24 -4.84 -12.00
CA THR A 426 1.98 -6.27 -12.07
C THR A 426 2.06 -6.96 -10.69
N ALA A 427 2.99 -6.56 -9.82
CA ALA A 427 3.07 -7.10 -8.45
C ALA A 427 1.82 -6.74 -7.63
N TRP A 428 1.32 -5.51 -7.82
CA TRP A 428 0.05 -5.06 -7.24
C TRP A 428 -1.14 -5.85 -7.76
N ARG A 429 -1.16 -6.23 -9.04
CA ARG A 429 -2.24 -7.07 -9.62
C ARG A 429 -2.31 -8.47 -9.01
N VAL A 430 -1.18 -9.11 -8.65
CA VAL A 430 -1.19 -10.39 -7.91
C VAL A 430 -1.79 -10.20 -6.54
N ILE A 431 -1.33 -9.16 -5.85
CA ILE A 431 -1.83 -8.81 -4.51
C ILE A 431 -3.34 -8.62 -4.58
N PHE A 432 -3.86 -7.90 -5.59
CA PHE A 432 -5.31 -7.68 -5.82
C PHE A 432 -6.10 -8.95 -6.20
N ALA A 433 -5.53 -9.87 -6.97
CA ALA A 433 -6.21 -11.13 -7.33
C ALA A 433 -6.29 -12.10 -6.13
N VAL A 434 -5.22 -12.22 -5.35
CA VAL A 434 -5.21 -12.96 -4.08
C VAL A 434 -6.14 -12.29 -3.06
N LEU A 435 -6.21 -10.95 -3.07
CA LEU A 435 -7.16 -10.12 -2.33
C LEU A 435 -8.60 -10.56 -2.58
N ALA A 436 -9.00 -10.69 -3.85
CA ALA A 436 -10.36 -11.02 -4.23
C ALA A 436 -10.75 -12.44 -3.77
N ILE A 437 -9.85 -13.41 -3.96
CA ILE A 437 -10.08 -14.81 -3.57
C ILE A 437 -10.17 -14.95 -2.04
N PHE A 438 -9.30 -14.27 -1.29
CA PHE A 438 -9.35 -14.33 0.17
C PHE A 438 -10.50 -13.50 0.77
N THR A 439 -10.89 -12.40 0.11
CA THR A 439 -12.13 -11.67 0.44
C THR A 439 -13.35 -12.58 0.32
N LEU A 440 -13.46 -13.35 -0.77
CA LEU A 440 -14.55 -14.33 -0.93
C LEU A 440 -14.49 -15.45 0.13
N ALA A 441 -13.30 -15.95 0.47
CA ALA A 441 -13.13 -17.05 1.42
C ALA A 441 -13.34 -16.65 2.88
N TYR A 442 -12.90 -15.44 3.28
CA TYR A 442 -12.99 -14.94 4.65
C TYR A 442 -14.36 -14.30 4.93
N ALA A 443 -14.96 -13.59 3.96
CA ALA A 443 -16.34 -13.11 4.07
C ALA A 443 -17.33 -14.27 4.27
N GLY A 444 -17.11 -15.44 3.66
CA GLY A 444 -17.95 -16.61 3.86
C GLY A 444 -17.96 -17.15 5.31
N ASN A 445 -16.91 -16.90 6.10
CA ASN A 445 -16.73 -17.49 7.43
C ASN A 445 -17.11 -16.52 8.58
N ASP A 446 -16.79 -15.24 8.48
CA ASP A 446 -17.13 -14.25 9.52
C ASP A 446 -18.48 -13.56 9.30
N LEU A 447 -19.02 -13.50 8.07
CA LEU A 447 -20.35 -12.94 7.82
C LEU A 447 -21.45 -13.69 8.60
N LYS A 448 -21.31 -15.00 8.78
CA LYS A 448 -22.22 -15.80 9.64
C LYS A 448 -22.20 -15.38 11.12
N LYS A 449 -21.11 -14.77 11.59
CA LYS A 449 -20.94 -14.35 12.98
C LYS A 449 -21.54 -12.97 13.26
N TYR A 450 -21.60 -12.12 12.23
CA TYR A 450 -22.23 -10.79 12.29
C TYR A 450 -23.69 -10.81 11.81
N VAL A 451 -24.08 -11.77 10.97
CA VAL A 451 -25.45 -11.95 10.44
C VAL A 451 -26.25 -13.01 11.23
N GLY A 452 -25.60 -13.78 12.11
CA GLY A 452 -26.22 -14.86 12.89
C GLY A 452 -27.25 -14.46 13.97
N ALA A 453 -27.73 -13.21 13.96
CA ALA A 453 -28.84 -12.76 14.80
C ALA A 453 -30.20 -12.77 14.06
N SER A 454 -30.28 -13.18 12.79
CA SER A 454 -31.54 -13.04 12.00
C SER A 454 -31.96 -14.24 11.14
N THR A 455 -31.31 -15.41 11.19
CA THR A 455 -31.49 -16.45 10.16
C THR A 455 -32.38 -17.65 10.51
N ASP A 456 -33.30 -17.55 11.47
CA ASP A 456 -34.22 -18.68 11.77
C ASP A 456 -35.58 -18.62 11.03
N ALA A 457 -35.84 -17.63 10.18
CA ALA A 457 -37.17 -17.44 9.57
C ALA A 457 -37.28 -17.76 8.07
N THR A 458 -36.20 -18.02 7.34
CA THR A 458 -36.19 -17.82 5.87
C THR A 458 -36.00 -19.08 5.02
N ALA A 459 -36.29 -20.29 5.53
CA ALA A 459 -36.05 -21.53 4.79
C ALA A 459 -37.29 -22.26 4.25
N THR A 460 -38.52 -21.75 4.45
CA THR A 460 -39.71 -22.59 4.16
C THR A 460 -40.78 -21.98 3.26
N ASN A 461 -40.62 -20.78 2.69
CA ASN A 461 -41.66 -20.21 1.80
C ASN A 461 -41.12 -19.71 0.44
N LEU A 462 -40.35 -20.55 -0.25
CA LEU A 462 -40.18 -20.50 -1.71
C LEU A 462 -41.24 -21.41 -2.34
N ALA A 463 -42.48 -20.94 -2.48
CA ALA A 463 -43.47 -21.41 -3.47
C ALA A 463 -44.88 -20.93 -3.10
N ALA A 464 -45.17 -19.64 -3.29
CA ALA A 464 -46.45 -19.13 -3.79
C ALA A 464 -46.52 -17.61 -3.56
N ALA A 465 -46.69 -16.87 -4.66
CA ALA A 465 -47.20 -15.50 -4.70
C ALA A 465 -46.48 -14.45 -3.81
N ALA A 466 -45.48 -13.78 -4.36
CA ALA A 466 -45.06 -12.47 -3.86
C ALA A 466 -45.52 -11.40 -4.87
N GLU A 467 -46.63 -10.75 -4.54
CA GLU A 467 -46.93 -9.39 -5.00
C GLU A 467 -45.78 -8.45 -4.63
N ASP A 468 -45.54 -7.47 -5.49
CA ASP A 468 -44.51 -6.45 -5.44
C ASP A 468 -44.61 -5.60 -4.15
N ASP A 469 -43.82 -5.93 -3.13
CA ASP A 469 -43.76 -5.23 -1.82
C ASP A 469 -42.50 -4.34 -1.72
N SER A 470 -42.08 -3.79 -2.86
CA SER A 470 -40.99 -2.81 -2.93
C SER A 470 -41.60 -1.40 -2.84
N CYS A 471 -41.25 -0.64 -1.81
CA CYS A 471 -41.60 0.79 -1.68
C CYS A 471 -40.99 1.69 -2.80
N LEU A 472 -40.19 1.11 -3.69
CA LEU A 472 -39.49 1.83 -4.75
C LEU A 472 -40.37 1.85 -5.99
N PRO A 473 -40.36 2.97 -6.74
CA PRO A 473 -41.17 3.07 -7.93
C PRO A 473 -40.68 2.10 -9.01
N GLY A 474 -41.64 1.53 -9.75
CA GLY A 474 -41.41 0.56 -10.81
C GLY A 474 -41.19 -0.87 -10.31
N GLN A 475 -41.27 -1.80 -11.25
CA GLN A 475 -41.13 -3.22 -11.01
C GLN A 475 -39.68 -3.63 -10.79
N GLN A 476 -39.43 -4.47 -9.79
CA GLN A 476 -38.13 -5.10 -9.56
C GLN A 476 -37.81 -6.15 -10.62
N VAL A 477 -36.60 -6.07 -11.19
CA VAL A 477 -36.06 -7.05 -12.14
C VAL A 477 -34.83 -7.69 -11.51
N THR A 478 -34.69 -9.01 -11.65
CA THR A 478 -33.52 -9.75 -11.17
C THR A 478 -32.24 -9.21 -11.83
N ILE A 479 -31.21 -8.91 -11.03
CA ILE A 479 -29.93 -8.41 -11.54
C ILE A 479 -29.15 -9.58 -12.17
N LEU A 480 -28.76 -9.43 -13.43
CA LEU A 480 -27.90 -10.38 -14.14
C LEU A 480 -26.41 -10.12 -13.88
N ASP A 481 -25.56 -11.11 -14.14
CA ASP A 481 -24.10 -10.92 -14.15
C ASP A 481 -23.70 -9.82 -15.16
N PHE A 482 -22.75 -8.96 -14.78
CA PHE A 482 -22.52 -7.66 -15.42
C PHE A 482 -21.06 -7.42 -15.86
N PRO A 483 -20.43 -8.33 -16.65
CA PRO A 483 -19.06 -8.12 -17.13
C PRO A 483 -18.97 -6.96 -18.13
N HIS A 484 -17.83 -6.24 -18.09
CA HIS A 484 -17.44 -5.33 -19.17
C HIS A 484 -16.97 -6.14 -20.38
N VAL A 485 -17.75 -6.11 -21.46
CA VAL A 485 -17.51 -6.89 -22.67
C VAL A 485 -17.23 -6.02 -23.89
N SER A 486 -16.63 -6.60 -24.92
CA SER A 486 -16.38 -5.92 -26.19
C SER A 486 -17.68 -5.51 -26.90
N ALA A 487 -17.60 -4.56 -27.83
CA ALA A 487 -18.76 -4.09 -28.59
C ALA A 487 -19.54 -5.23 -29.28
N ARG A 488 -18.83 -6.23 -29.79
CA ARG A 488 -19.40 -7.42 -30.43
C ARG A 488 -20.10 -8.34 -29.43
N ALA A 489 -19.48 -8.60 -28.28
CA ALA A 489 -20.03 -9.50 -27.26
C ALA A 489 -21.24 -8.91 -26.52
N ALA A 490 -21.31 -7.58 -26.36
CA ALA A 490 -22.49 -6.92 -25.76
C ALA A 490 -23.69 -6.85 -26.72
N ALA A 491 -23.48 -6.90 -28.04
CA ALA A 491 -24.57 -6.97 -29.02
C ALA A 491 -25.25 -8.35 -29.02
N ASP A 492 -24.51 -9.40 -28.66
CA ASP A 492 -25.01 -10.78 -28.54
C ASP A 492 -25.51 -11.12 -27.12
N ALA A 493 -25.56 -10.13 -26.21
CA ALA A 493 -25.95 -10.33 -24.81
C ALA A 493 -27.46 -10.59 -24.68
N VAL A 494 -27.82 -11.57 -23.87
CA VAL A 494 -29.22 -11.89 -23.55
C VAL A 494 -29.58 -11.21 -22.24
N TYR A 495 -30.59 -10.33 -22.30
CA TYR A 495 -31.13 -9.64 -21.13
C TYR A 495 -32.47 -10.24 -20.69
N ASN A 496 -32.80 -10.06 -19.42
CA ASN A 496 -34.03 -10.58 -18.79
C ASN A 496 -35.15 -9.53 -18.67
N SER A 497 -34.95 -8.32 -19.20
CA SER A 497 -35.96 -7.26 -19.29
C SER A 497 -35.82 -6.46 -20.58
N ASN A 498 -36.89 -5.78 -20.98
CA ASN A 498 -36.92 -4.88 -22.14
C ASN A 498 -37.58 -3.53 -21.77
N PRO A 499 -36.85 -2.41 -21.74
CA PRO A 499 -35.39 -2.29 -21.92
C PRO A 499 -34.58 -3.05 -20.86
N PRO A 500 -33.30 -3.35 -21.13
CA PRO A 500 -32.44 -4.05 -20.18
C PRO A 500 -32.08 -3.16 -18.99
N THR A 501 -32.17 -3.71 -17.78
CA THR A 501 -31.90 -2.99 -16.51
C THR A 501 -30.60 -3.40 -15.82
N SER A 502 -29.97 -4.49 -16.28
CA SER A 502 -28.67 -5.04 -15.81
C SER A 502 -28.14 -6.05 -16.84
N GLY A 503 -26.90 -6.52 -16.70
CA GLY A 503 -26.31 -7.53 -17.59
C GLY A 503 -24.98 -7.10 -18.22
N ALA A 504 -24.45 -7.92 -19.14
CA ALA A 504 -23.19 -7.64 -19.83
C ALA A 504 -23.26 -6.34 -20.65
N HIS A 505 -22.26 -5.47 -20.53
CA HIS A 505 -22.32 -4.13 -21.11
C HIS A 505 -20.94 -3.61 -21.53
N TYR A 506 -20.87 -2.49 -22.26
CA TYR A 506 -19.59 -1.98 -22.77
C TYR A 506 -18.71 -1.44 -21.63
N GLY A 507 -17.39 -1.43 -21.77
CA GLY A 507 -16.50 -0.80 -20.78
C GLY A 507 -16.51 0.74 -20.77
N ALA A 508 -17.28 1.39 -21.65
CA ALA A 508 -17.40 2.84 -21.74
C ALA A 508 -18.85 3.28 -21.51
N ALA A 509 -19.05 4.25 -20.62
CA ALA A 509 -20.34 4.86 -20.35
C ALA A 509 -20.70 5.90 -21.41
N VAL A 510 -21.99 6.04 -21.70
CA VAL A 510 -22.53 7.26 -22.31
C VAL A 510 -22.65 8.35 -21.23
N ALA A 511 -22.46 9.62 -21.63
CA ALA A 511 -22.64 10.73 -20.71
C ALA A 511 -24.15 10.97 -20.44
N PRO A 512 -24.52 11.50 -19.25
CA PRO A 512 -25.86 12.03 -19.03
C PRO A 512 -26.20 13.10 -20.06
N GLY A 513 -27.42 13.08 -20.59
CA GLY A 513 -27.84 14.00 -21.63
C GLY A 513 -28.97 13.49 -22.51
N ILE A 514 -29.33 14.31 -23.50
CA ILE A 514 -30.40 14.04 -24.47
C ILE A 514 -29.77 13.60 -25.79
N TYR A 515 -30.20 12.45 -26.27
CA TYR A 515 -29.73 11.84 -27.51
C TYR A 515 -30.89 11.72 -28.49
N SER A 516 -30.73 12.30 -29.68
CA SER A 516 -31.73 12.26 -30.75
C SER A 516 -31.77 10.92 -31.51
N LYS A 517 -30.87 9.99 -31.17
CA LYS A 517 -30.74 8.67 -31.79
C LYS A 517 -30.80 7.59 -30.73
N HIS A 518 -31.29 6.42 -31.12
CA HIS A 518 -31.31 5.26 -30.26
C HIS A 518 -29.90 4.86 -29.83
N LEU A 519 -29.73 4.64 -28.52
CA LEU A 519 -28.49 4.15 -27.94
C LEU A 519 -28.54 2.63 -27.82
N PRO A 520 -27.46 1.92 -28.20
CA PRO A 520 -27.35 0.48 -27.96
C PRO A 520 -27.50 0.15 -26.47
N ALA A 521 -28.23 -0.93 -26.16
CA ALA A 521 -28.52 -1.40 -24.81
C ALA A 521 -27.31 -1.37 -23.85
N GLY A 522 -26.14 -1.85 -24.29
CA GLY A 522 -24.94 -1.89 -23.45
C GLY A 522 -24.42 -0.52 -22.99
N LEU A 523 -24.72 0.58 -23.70
CA LEU A 523 -24.35 1.93 -23.23
C LEU A 523 -25.31 2.42 -22.15
N SER A 524 -26.60 2.15 -22.31
CA SER A 524 -27.64 2.49 -21.35
C SER A 524 -27.49 1.70 -20.05
N VAL A 525 -27.16 0.40 -20.13
CA VAL A 525 -26.86 -0.45 -18.96
C VAL A 525 -25.64 0.06 -18.21
N HIS A 526 -24.55 0.42 -18.91
CA HIS A 526 -23.39 1.03 -18.26
C HIS A 526 -23.76 2.36 -17.57
N ALA A 527 -24.60 3.21 -18.18
CA ALA A 527 -25.04 4.44 -17.52
C ALA A 527 -25.79 4.14 -16.21
N MET A 528 -26.64 3.12 -16.19
CA MET A 528 -27.33 2.65 -14.98
C MET A 528 -26.38 2.04 -13.94
N GLU A 529 -25.26 1.44 -14.36
CA GLU A 529 -24.19 0.96 -13.46
C GLU A 529 -23.56 2.09 -12.61
N HIS A 530 -23.61 3.33 -13.14
CA HIS A 530 -23.22 4.56 -12.44
C HIS A 530 -24.41 5.32 -11.84
N GLY A 531 -25.56 4.66 -11.66
CA GLY A 531 -26.74 5.22 -10.99
C GLY A 531 -27.52 6.22 -11.83
N ARG A 532 -27.35 6.23 -13.15
CA ARG A 532 -28.18 7.07 -14.02
C ARG A 532 -29.55 6.44 -14.24
N VAL A 533 -30.54 7.29 -14.45
CA VAL A 533 -31.88 6.86 -14.90
C VAL A 533 -31.96 7.07 -16.41
N VAL A 534 -32.37 6.03 -17.14
CA VAL A 534 -32.53 6.10 -18.60
C VAL A 534 -34.02 6.21 -18.92
N ILE A 535 -34.38 7.27 -19.64
CA ILE A 535 -35.73 7.54 -20.12
C ILE A 535 -35.76 7.15 -21.59
N HIS A 536 -36.55 6.12 -21.90
CA HIS A 536 -36.78 5.62 -23.25
C HIS A 536 -38.15 6.08 -23.72
N TYR A 537 -38.25 6.52 -24.97
CA TYR A 537 -39.54 6.82 -25.60
C TYR A 537 -39.63 6.19 -26.99
N ARG A 538 -40.83 5.81 -27.42
CA ARG A 538 -41.02 5.21 -28.74
C ARG A 538 -40.77 6.25 -29.84
N PRO A 539 -40.15 5.92 -30.99
CA PRO A 539 -39.87 6.90 -32.05
C PRO A 539 -41.09 7.65 -32.62
N ASP A 540 -42.31 7.11 -32.48
CA ASP A 540 -43.57 7.72 -32.89
C ASP A 540 -44.25 8.57 -31.80
N THR A 541 -43.58 8.77 -30.65
CA THR A 541 -44.08 9.59 -29.55
C THR A 541 -44.33 11.03 -30.02
N PRO A 542 -45.49 11.64 -29.73
CA PRO A 542 -45.80 13.01 -30.14
C PRO A 542 -44.77 14.05 -29.69
N ALA A 543 -44.51 15.05 -30.54
CA ALA A 543 -43.41 16.01 -30.35
C ALA A 543 -43.61 16.97 -29.15
N ASP A 544 -44.84 17.18 -28.70
CA ASP A 544 -45.15 17.84 -27.43
C ASP A 544 -44.70 16.99 -26.24
N ILE A 545 -45.01 15.69 -26.24
CA ILE A 545 -44.57 14.76 -25.18
C ILE A 545 -43.04 14.63 -25.14
N VAL A 546 -42.38 14.54 -26.30
CA VAL A 546 -40.91 14.51 -26.36
C VAL A 546 -40.31 15.77 -25.74
N ARG A 547 -40.90 16.96 -25.98
CA ARG A 547 -40.44 18.21 -25.38
C ARG A 547 -40.59 18.22 -23.86
N GLU A 548 -41.66 17.62 -23.32
CA GLU A 548 -41.82 17.49 -21.88
C GLU A 548 -40.78 16.53 -21.27
N LEU A 549 -40.52 15.38 -21.92
CA LEU A 549 -39.44 14.47 -21.52
C LEU A 549 -38.06 15.14 -21.56
N GLU A 550 -37.79 15.95 -22.59
CA GLU A 550 -36.57 16.76 -22.64
C GLU A 550 -36.48 17.79 -21.52
N SER A 551 -37.61 18.39 -21.12
CA SER A 551 -37.68 19.33 -20.00
C SER A 551 -37.28 18.64 -18.69
N ILE A 552 -37.80 17.44 -18.43
CA ILE A 552 -37.42 16.59 -17.30
C ILE A 552 -35.93 16.23 -17.39
N ALA A 553 -35.45 15.75 -18.54
CA ALA A 553 -34.05 15.38 -18.72
C ALA A 553 -33.09 16.58 -18.54
N LYS A 554 -33.49 17.80 -18.90
CA LYS A 554 -32.75 19.04 -18.63
C LYS A 554 -32.76 19.40 -17.14
N ARG A 555 -33.90 19.19 -16.44
CA ARG A 555 -34.02 19.37 -14.99
C ARG A 555 -33.04 18.47 -14.24
N TYR A 556 -32.84 17.24 -14.72
CA TYR A 556 -31.94 16.22 -14.17
C TYR A 556 -30.70 15.97 -15.04
N ALA A 557 -30.15 17.00 -15.67
CA ALA A 557 -29.11 16.89 -16.72
C ALA A 557 -27.83 16.12 -16.34
N ARG A 558 -27.56 15.93 -15.05
CA ARG A 558 -26.41 15.15 -14.55
C ARG A 558 -26.73 13.69 -14.27
N ASP A 559 -28.01 13.35 -14.19
CA ASP A 559 -28.50 12.10 -13.64
C ASP A 559 -29.31 11.26 -14.63
N THR A 560 -29.80 11.88 -15.72
CA THR A 560 -30.65 11.21 -16.71
C THR A 560 -30.01 11.08 -18.08
N VAL A 561 -30.32 9.98 -18.77
CA VAL A 561 -30.09 9.79 -20.20
C VAL A 561 -31.44 9.67 -20.90
N LEU A 562 -31.71 10.49 -21.90
CA LEU A 562 -32.95 10.43 -22.69
C LEU A 562 -32.62 10.04 -24.13
N HIS A 563 -33.27 8.99 -24.66
CA HIS A 563 -33.11 8.63 -26.07
C HIS A 563 -34.35 7.88 -26.62
N PRO A 564 -34.61 7.92 -27.94
CA PRO A 564 -35.65 7.10 -28.53
C PRO A 564 -35.25 5.62 -28.47
N ASN A 565 -36.21 4.73 -28.26
CA ASN A 565 -35.99 3.29 -28.27
C ASN A 565 -37.07 2.59 -29.11
N PRO A 566 -36.73 2.03 -30.29
CA PRO A 566 -37.70 1.33 -31.13
C PRO A 566 -38.07 -0.05 -30.59
N GLU A 567 -37.33 -0.57 -29.61
CA GLU A 567 -37.49 -1.93 -29.10
C GLU A 567 -38.48 -2.02 -27.93
N ILE A 568 -39.00 -0.90 -27.42
CA ILE A 568 -39.95 -0.89 -26.29
C ILE A 568 -41.40 -1.05 -26.71
N ASP A 569 -42.14 -1.86 -25.95
CA ASP A 569 -43.54 -2.20 -26.23
C ASP A 569 -44.56 -1.15 -25.74
N THR A 570 -44.12 -0.16 -24.95
CA THR A 570 -44.94 0.93 -24.38
C THR A 570 -44.54 2.30 -24.96
N GLN A 571 -45.27 3.37 -24.62
CA GLN A 571 -44.94 4.71 -25.14
C GLN A 571 -43.65 5.25 -24.50
N ILE A 572 -43.49 5.06 -23.20
CA ILE A 572 -42.35 5.50 -22.41
C ILE A 572 -41.92 4.35 -21.48
N ALA A 573 -40.63 4.10 -21.36
CA ALA A 573 -40.08 3.19 -20.36
C ALA A 573 -38.96 3.88 -19.58
N LEU A 574 -38.99 3.73 -18.26
CA LEU A 574 -38.00 4.27 -17.33
C LEU A 574 -37.19 3.10 -16.80
N THR A 575 -35.87 3.16 -16.92
CA THR A 575 -35.00 2.12 -16.39
C THR A 575 -33.95 2.70 -15.46
N ALA A 576 -33.78 2.04 -14.33
CA ALA A 576 -32.65 2.20 -13.42
C ALA A 576 -32.08 0.81 -13.12
N TRP A 577 -30.95 0.72 -12.42
CA TRP A 577 -30.31 -0.57 -12.16
C TRP A 577 -31.27 -1.55 -11.42
N GLY A 578 -31.65 -2.63 -12.10
CA GLY A 578 -32.61 -3.63 -11.58
C GLY A 578 -34.05 -3.14 -11.36
N ARG A 579 -34.45 -1.98 -11.91
CA ARG A 579 -35.82 -1.45 -11.84
C ARG A 579 -36.32 -0.97 -13.20
N ILE A 580 -37.57 -1.25 -13.50
CA ILE A 580 -38.23 -0.80 -14.72
C ILE A 580 -39.62 -0.27 -14.42
N ASP A 581 -39.99 0.87 -15.01
CA ASP A 581 -41.36 1.37 -14.99
C ASP A 581 -41.82 1.69 -16.40
N THR A 582 -42.92 1.10 -16.85
CA THR A 582 -43.44 1.26 -18.22
C THR A 582 -44.75 2.02 -18.21
N LEU A 583 -44.87 2.96 -19.14
CA LEU A 583 -45.97 3.92 -19.22
C LEU A 583 -46.57 3.92 -20.63
N GLU A 584 -47.88 3.69 -20.71
CA GLU A 584 -48.66 3.79 -21.96
C GLU A 584 -48.92 5.24 -22.37
N ARG A 585 -48.81 6.18 -21.43
CA ARG A 585 -49.03 7.61 -21.62
C ARG A 585 -48.06 8.42 -20.76
N TYR A 586 -47.78 9.65 -21.17
CA TYR A 586 -47.01 10.59 -20.37
C TYR A 586 -47.70 10.89 -19.02
N ASP A 587 -46.91 10.81 -17.96
CA ASP A 587 -47.29 11.11 -16.58
C ASP A 587 -46.08 11.76 -15.89
N GLU A 588 -46.11 13.09 -15.76
CA GLU A 588 -44.97 13.85 -15.20
C GLU A 588 -44.66 13.42 -13.76
N GLU A 589 -45.70 13.24 -12.94
CA GLU A 589 -45.54 12.94 -11.51
C GLU A 589 -44.86 11.58 -11.32
N ARG A 590 -45.31 10.56 -12.07
CA ARG A 590 -44.73 9.21 -12.01
C ARG A 590 -43.29 9.20 -12.54
N ILE A 591 -43.01 9.89 -13.64
CA ILE A 591 -41.66 9.98 -14.22
C ILE A 591 -40.71 10.69 -13.24
N VAL A 592 -41.12 11.83 -12.69
CA VAL A 592 -40.32 12.59 -11.72
C VAL A 592 -40.08 11.77 -10.46
N THR A 593 -41.11 11.09 -9.94
CA THR A 593 -40.98 10.23 -8.75
C THR A 593 -39.97 9.11 -8.98
N PHE A 594 -40.01 8.45 -10.14
CA PHE A 594 -39.05 7.42 -10.50
C PHE A 594 -37.62 7.98 -10.58
N VAL A 595 -37.43 9.12 -11.26
CA VAL A 595 -36.13 9.77 -11.40
C VAL A 595 -35.58 10.22 -10.06
N ASP A 596 -36.37 10.90 -9.24
CA ASP A 596 -35.93 11.42 -7.93
C ASP A 596 -35.57 10.32 -6.95
N THR A 597 -36.32 9.21 -6.97
CA THR A 597 -36.13 8.09 -6.03
C THR A 597 -34.95 7.19 -6.40
N LEU A 598 -34.65 7.05 -7.70
CA LEU A 598 -33.68 6.06 -8.20
C LEU A 598 -32.37 6.66 -8.76
N ARG A 599 -32.31 7.97 -9.02
CA ARG A 599 -31.04 8.61 -9.44
C ARG A 599 -29.96 8.49 -8.38
N ASN A 600 -28.74 8.18 -8.81
CA ASN A 600 -27.55 7.97 -7.99
C ASN A 600 -27.70 6.89 -6.89
N ARG A 601 -28.76 6.07 -6.95
CA ARG A 601 -29.07 5.05 -5.95
C ARG A 601 -28.20 3.81 -6.09
N TYR A 602 -27.92 3.40 -7.32
CA TYR A 602 -26.94 2.35 -7.60
C TYR A 602 -25.59 2.95 -7.94
N ASN A 603 -24.52 2.39 -7.38
CA ASN A 603 -23.16 2.72 -7.76
C ASN A 603 -22.30 1.48 -7.55
N HIS A 604 -21.79 0.90 -8.63
CA HIS A 604 -20.89 -0.26 -8.58
C HIS A 604 -19.60 -0.07 -7.74
N HIS A 605 -19.33 1.14 -7.23
CA HIS A 605 -18.27 1.45 -6.26
C HIS A 605 -18.75 1.59 -4.79
N SER A 606 -20.05 1.45 -4.48
CA SER A 606 -20.59 1.52 -3.11
C SER A 606 -21.68 0.47 -2.86
N THR A 607 -21.62 -0.20 -1.71
CA THR A 607 -22.62 -1.17 -1.23
C THR A 607 -23.88 -0.46 -0.70
N ILE A 608 -24.70 0.08 -1.60
CA ILE A 608 -26.10 0.41 -1.27
C ILE A 608 -26.92 -0.81 -1.67
N GLU A 609 -27.54 -1.46 -0.68
CA GLU A 609 -28.45 -2.57 -0.97
C GLU A 609 -29.61 -2.06 -1.85
N PRO A 610 -30.03 -2.80 -2.88
CA PRO A 610 -30.96 -2.28 -3.90
C PRO A 610 -32.33 -1.82 -3.36
N ASP A 611 -32.72 -2.22 -2.15
CA ASP A 611 -34.13 -2.23 -1.71
C ASP A 611 -34.45 -1.39 -0.46
N GLU A 612 -33.54 -0.55 0.07
CA GLU A 612 -33.84 0.24 1.29
C GLU A 612 -34.85 1.38 1.06
N CYS A 613 -36.10 1.15 1.47
CA CYS A 613 -37.15 2.15 1.57
C CYS A 613 -36.80 3.25 2.57
N SER A 614 -36.28 4.39 2.12
CA SER A 614 -36.12 5.56 2.99
C SER A 614 -37.51 6.06 3.39
N ALA A 615 -37.94 5.73 4.61
CA ALA A 615 -39.20 6.23 5.17
C ALA A 615 -39.14 7.76 5.35
N GLY A 616 -39.91 8.47 4.51
CA GLY A 616 -40.63 9.71 4.80
C GLY A 616 -39.88 10.90 5.43
N ARG A 617 -39.62 11.89 4.57
CA ARG A 617 -39.52 13.36 4.78
C ARG A 617 -38.47 13.92 5.74
#